data_AF-F0J0A1-F1
#
_entry.id   AF-F0J0A1-F1
#
_cell.length_a   1.000
_cell.length_b   1.000
_cell.length_c   1.000
_cell.angle_alpha   90.00
_cell.angle_beta   90.00
_cell.angle_gamma   90.00
#
_symmetry.space_group_name_H-M   'P 1'
#
loop_
_entity.id
_entity.type
_entity.pdbx_description
1 polymer ?
#
loop_
_entity_poly.entity_id
_entity_poly.type
_entity_poly.pdbx_seq_one_letter_code
_entity_poly.pdbx_strand_id
1 'polypeptide(L)'
;MMSSSTRSRPARPLATALLAGAAALALLASGGTAQAHNGNGWNWGQGTPWGQQRGQQGSKTSTLHSFCAGSTPACTDNGINTPTTTNPPEFGFWASGGPTSGDLILAFLTPETTPPSAAPTIGITQAAKGTPSSITTTLAKPFAWTRRDLASYLGYTPAHPNNPIGAFKSVSGGYDVYVADLGSQTLQSQAQATNGPLFTLTAALPEYSYAVAFLASTPLSDCQSGTAYGATANSGALYIDGKPSTPVPEPGSLALLGTALAVLGLAARRKRRA
;
A
#
# COMPACT_ATOMS: atom_id res chain seq x y z
N MET A 1 -37.63 -5.74 -61.09
CA MET A 1 -38.76 -4.80 -60.82
C MET A 1 -39.38 -5.17 -59.48
N MET A 2 -39.80 -4.14 -58.72
CA MET A 2 -40.48 -4.16 -57.39
C MET A 2 -39.56 -4.54 -56.22
N SER A 3 -39.02 -3.64 -55.39
CA SER A 3 -39.56 -2.48 -54.64
C SER A 3 -40.65 -2.84 -53.64
N SER A 4 -40.30 -2.84 -52.34
CA SER A 4 -41.22 -2.40 -51.28
C SER A 4 -40.45 -2.05 -50.00
N SER A 5 -40.72 -0.83 -49.55
CA SER A 5 -40.28 -0.13 -48.36
C SER A 5 -41.26 -0.38 -47.20
N THR A 6 -40.81 -0.34 -45.94
CA THR A 6 -41.56 0.12 -44.75
C THR A 6 -40.62 0.03 -43.52
N ARG A 7 -40.11 1.14 -42.99
CA ARG A 7 -40.67 2.16 -42.04
C ARG A 7 -40.38 1.86 -40.57
N SER A 8 -39.74 2.86 -39.97
CA SER A 8 -39.36 3.06 -38.58
C SER A 8 -40.56 3.27 -37.63
N ARG A 9 -40.35 2.97 -36.33
CA ARG A 9 -40.73 3.85 -35.21
C ARG A 9 -39.84 3.60 -33.96
N PRO A 10 -39.43 4.66 -33.24
CA PRO A 10 -38.77 4.59 -31.94
C PRO A 10 -39.78 4.58 -30.78
N ALA A 11 -39.45 3.88 -29.69
CA ALA A 11 -40.20 3.92 -28.43
C ALA A 11 -39.59 4.94 -27.45
N ARG A 12 -40.48 5.61 -26.73
CA ARG A 12 -40.34 6.81 -25.90
C ARG A 12 -39.75 6.55 -24.49
N PRO A 13 -39.32 7.61 -23.79
CA PRO A 13 -38.68 7.55 -22.48
C PRO A 13 -39.70 7.43 -21.33
N LEU A 14 -39.27 6.81 -20.23
CA LEU A 14 -39.95 6.81 -18.95
C LEU A 14 -39.38 7.94 -18.07
N ALA A 15 -40.21 8.95 -17.84
CA ALA A 15 -40.05 9.90 -16.75
C ALA A 15 -40.70 9.30 -15.49
N THR A 16 -40.06 9.43 -14.34
CA THR A 16 -40.70 9.24 -13.03
C THR A 16 -40.30 10.38 -12.13
N ALA A 17 -41.31 10.89 -11.42
CA ALA A 17 -41.40 12.20 -10.83
C ALA A 17 -40.88 12.26 -9.39
N LEU A 18 -40.46 13.49 -9.04
CA LEU A 18 -40.63 14.21 -7.77
C LEU A 18 -40.91 13.42 -6.47
N LEU A 19 -40.08 13.69 -5.47
CA LEU A 19 -40.54 13.95 -4.11
C LEU A 19 -39.75 15.14 -3.52
N ALA A 20 -40.51 16.14 -3.11
CA ALA A 20 -40.08 17.34 -2.43
C ALA A 20 -39.82 17.06 -0.94
N GLY A 21 -38.84 17.75 -0.37
CA GLY A 21 -38.62 17.85 1.07
C GLY A 21 -37.98 19.20 1.37
N ALA A 22 -38.80 20.17 1.76
CA ALA A 22 -38.41 21.52 2.10
C ALA A 22 -38.10 21.68 3.60
N ALA A 23 -37.20 22.63 3.86
CA ALA A 23 -37.11 23.50 5.03
C ALA A 23 -36.67 22.91 6.39
N ALA A 24 -35.51 23.40 6.87
CA ALA A 24 -35.46 24.11 8.15
C ALA A 24 -34.28 25.10 8.17
N LEU A 25 -34.65 26.37 8.19
CA LEU A 25 -33.83 27.54 8.48
C LEU A 25 -33.50 27.54 9.97
N ALA A 26 -32.24 27.74 10.35
CA ALA A 26 -31.88 28.21 11.69
C ALA A 26 -30.67 29.15 11.61
N LEU A 27 -30.99 30.45 11.51
CA LEU A 27 -30.12 31.54 11.93
C LEU A 27 -29.91 31.42 13.45
N LEU A 28 -28.67 31.46 13.90
CA LEU A 28 -28.33 32.05 15.20
C LEU A 28 -26.99 32.78 15.06
N ALA A 29 -27.11 34.09 14.89
CA ALA A 29 -26.07 35.05 15.14
C ALA A 29 -25.97 35.30 16.65
N SER A 30 -24.77 35.19 17.19
CA SER A 30 -24.32 35.89 18.40
C SER A 30 -22.80 35.98 18.23
N GLY A 31 -22.24 37.14 17.91
CA GLY A 31 -22.19 38.29 18.81
C GLY A 31 -20.73 38.40 19.23
N GLY A 32 -19.98 39.27 18.56
CA GLY A 32 -18.59 39.52 18.89
C GLY A 32 -18.45 40.29 20.20
N THR A 33 -17.32 40.13 20.86
CA THR A 33 -16.60 41.25 21.45
C THR A 33 -15.12 41.05 21.21
N ALA A 34 -14.53 42.00 20.49
CA ALA A 34 -13.11 42.24 20.51
C ALA A 34 -12.72 42.71 21.92
N GLN A 35 -11.70 42.11 22.51
CA GLN A 35 -11.03 42.68 23.66
C GLN A 35 -9.57 42.94 23.28
N ALA A 36 -9.34 44.18 22.85
CA ALA A 36 -8.02 44.77 22.82
C ALA A 36 -7.55 44.96 24.26
N HIS A 37 -6.41 44.37 24.61
CA HIS A 37 -5.61 44.84 25.74
C HIS A 37 -4.27 45.31 25.22
N ASN A 38 -4.15 46.64 25.21
CA ASN A 38 -2.89 47.34 25.23
C ASN A 38 -2.32 47.22 26.66
N GLY A 39 -1.03 46.90 26.80
CA GLY A 39 -0.42 46.76 28.12
C GLY A 39 0.96 46.13 28.09
N ASN A 40 1.96 46.97 27.85
CA ASN A 40 3.37 46.63 28.08
C ASN A 40 3.56 46.25 29.55
N GLY A 41 3.83 44.98 29.81
CA GLY A 41 4.10 44.47 31.15
C GLY A 41 5.17 43.39 31.08
N TRP A 42 6.42 43.78 31.30
CA TRP A 42 7.50 42.84 31.61
C TRP A 42 7.19 42.20 32.97
N ASN A 43 6.57 41.03 32.95
CA ASN A 43 6.33 40.24 34.16
C ASN A 43 7.26 39.03 34.15
N TRP A 44 8.29 39.07 34.99
CA TRP A 44 9.12 37.93 35.31
C TRP A 44 8.34 36.98 36.23
N GLY A 45 7.51 36.13 35.62
CA GLY A 45 6.70 35.14 36.31
C GLY A 45 7.34 33.75 36.28
N GLN A 46 7.77 33.32 37.47
CA GLN A 46 7.67 31.98 38.07
C GLN A 46 7.51 30.75 37.17
N GLY A 47 8.37 29.76 37.43
CA GLY A 47 8.47 28.49 36.72
C GLY A 47 7.15 27.72 36.62
N THR A 48 6.78 27.39 35.39
CA THR A 48 5.75 26.41 35.06
C THR A 48 6.28 24.99 35.27
N PRO A 49 5.49 24.07 35.86
CA PRO A 49 5.84 22.66 35.95
C PRO A 49 5.88 22.05 34.54
N TRP A 50 6.86 21.18 34.31
CA TRP A 50 6.98 20.39 33.08
C TRP A 50 5.73 19.55 32.85
N GLY A 51 4.83 20.01 31.97
CA GLY A 51 3.68 19.21 31.57
C GLY A 51 2.48 20.01 31.08
N GLN A 52 2.60 20.75 29.97
CA GLN A 52 1.53 20.98 28.98
C GLN A 52 2.01 21.95 27.89
N GLN A 53 2.77 21.44 26.91
CA GLN A 53 2.80 22.05 25.58
C GLN A 53 1.66 21.44 24.76
N ARG A 54 0.44 21.92 25.02
CA ARG A 54 -0.75 21.56 24.24
C ARG A 54 -0.86 22.56 23.08
N GLY A 55 -0.15 22.27 22.00
CA GLY A 55 -0.17 23.06 20.76
C GLY A 55 1.20 23.08 20.10
N GLN A 56 1.36 22.26 19.05
CA GLN A 56 2.60 22.07 18.26
C GLN A 56 3.66 21.11 18.81
N GLN A 57 3.25 19.99 19.39
CA GLN A 57 4.02 18.77 19.11
C GLN A 57 3.78 18.44 17.64
N GLY A 58 4.74 18.78 16.77
CA GLY A 58 4.77 18.19 15.43
C GLY A 58 4.68 16.69 15.62
N SER A 59 3.58 16.10 15.15
CA SER A 59 3.32 14.67 15.29
C SER A 59 4.58 13.93 14.84
N LYS A 60 5.35 13.37 15.78
CA LYS A 60 6.55 12.60 15.44
C LYS A 60 6.05 11.37 14.73
N THR A 61 6.10 11.40 13.42
CA THR A 61 5.64 10.27 12.61
C THR A 61 6.58 9.09 12.85
N SER A 62 6.00 7.90 13.05
CA SER A 62 6.78 6.69 13.29
C SER A 62 7.54 6.31 12.03
N THR A 63 8.83 5.99 12.17
CA THR A 63 9.61 5.38 11.09
C THR A 63 9.12 3.96 10.87
N LEU A 64 8.88 3.59 9.62
CA LEU A 64 8.37 2.28 9.25
C LEU A 64 9.51 1.38 8.80
N HIS A 65 9.37 0.09 9.06
CA HIS A 65 10.32 -0.93 8.65
C HIS A 65 9.57 -2.16 8.16
N SER A 66 9.99 -2.71 7.03
CA SER A 66 9.44 -3.96 6.54
C SER A 66 9.92 -5.16 7.35
N PHE A 67 9.16 -6.24 7.27
CA PHE A 67 9.55 -7.57 7.70
C PHE A 67 8.91 -8.60 6.77
N CYS A 68 9.45 -9.82 6.72
CA CYS A 68 8.88 -10.91 5.95
C CYS A 68 8.23 -11.93 6.86
N ALA A 69 7.01 -12.32 6.54
CA ALA A 69 6.38 -13.49 7.13
C ALA A 69 6.71 -14.72 6.26
N GLY A 70 6.93 -15.87 6.90
CA GLY A 70 7.13 -17.15 6.21
C GLY A 70 8.38 -17.30 5.31
N SER A 71 9.16 -16.25 5.07
CA SER A 71 10.37 -16.31 4.24
C SER A 71 11.52 -16.99 4.99
N THR A 72 12.19 -17.94 4.35
CA THR A 72 13.44 -18.56 4.81
C THR A 72 14.56 -18.31 3.80
N PRO A 73 15.58 -17.49 4.13
CA PRO A 73 15.77 -16.79 5.40
C PRO A 73 14.78 -15.63 5.59
N ALA A 74 14.53 -15.26 6.86
CA ALA A 74 13.75 -14.07 7.18
C ALA A 74 14.45 -12.83 6.62
N CYS A 75 13.71 -11.94 5.95
CA CYS A 75 14.31 -10.72 5.45
C CYS A 75 14.69 -9.83 6.65
N THR A 76 16.00 -9.65 6.81
CA THR A 76 16.60 -8.92 7.92
C THR A 76 17.09 -7.58 7.39
N ASP A 77 16.75 -6.49 8.07
CA ASP A 77 17.30 -5.17 7.77
C ASP A 77 18.83 -5.24 7.89
N ASN A 78 19.53 -4.92 6.79
CA ASN A 78 21.00 -4.97 6.69
C ASN A 78 21.64 -3.58 6.73
N GLY A 79 20.87 -2.54 7.10
CA GLY A 79 21.33 -1.16 7.14
C GLY A 79 21.34 -0.45 5.77
N ILE A 80 20.94 -1.12 4.69
CA ILE A 80 20.85 -0.55 3.33
C ILE A 80 19.44 -0.64 2.79
N ASN A 81 18.96 -1.85 2.52
CA ASN A 81 17.58 -2.21 2.16
C ASN A 81 17.37 -3.67 2.56
N THR A 82 16.22 -4.02 3.13
CA THR A 82 15.88 -5.36 3.61
C THR A 82 15.69 -6.34 2.43
N PRO A 83 16.63 -7.26 2.13
CA PRO A 83 16.54 -8.11 0.95
C PRO A 83 15.63 -9.31 1.19
N THR A 84 14.88 -9.73 0.18
CA THR A 84 14.19 -11.03 0.12
C THR A 84 14.45 -11.74 -1.19
N THR A 85 14.74 -13.04 -1.10
CA THR A 85 14.85 -13.95 -2.25
C THR A 85 13.52 -14.61 -2.62
N THR A 86 12.48 -14.41 -1.80
CA THR A 86 11.14 -14.96 -2.03
C THR A 86 10.32 -13.99 -2.88
N ASN A 87 9.81 -14.44 -4.01
CA ASN A 87 9.08 -13.59 -4.94
C ASN A 87 7.95 -14.40 -5.64
N PRO A 88 6.67 -14.19 -5.26
CA PRO A 88 6.16 -13.08 -4.44
C PRO A 88 6.46 -13.24 -2.93
N PRO A 89 6.84 -12.17 -2.22
CA PRO A 89 7.01 -12.23 -0.77
C PRO A 89 5.66 -12.17 -0.03
N GLU A 90 5.64 -12.76 1.16
CA GLU A 90 4.69 -12.40 2.22
C GLU A 90 5.41 -11.47 3.20
N PHE A 91 4.85 -10.27 3.43
CA PHE A 91 5.54 -9.20 4.15
C PHE A 91 4.58 -8.30 4.91
N GLY A 92 5.12 -7.47 5.80
CA GLY A 92 4.38 -6.44 6.51
C GLY A 92 5.27 -5.28 6.88
N PHE A 93 4.70 -4.29 7.55
CA PHE A 93 5.45 -3.16 8.13
C PHE A 93 5.14 -3.01 9.61
N TRP A 94 6.15 -2.66 10.39
CA TRP A 94 6.00 -2.24 11.79
C TRP A 94 6.46 -0.80 11.96
N ALA A 95 5.96 -0.15 13.00
CA ALA A 95 6.25 1.25 13.34
C ALA A 95 7.26 1.34 14.50
N SER A 96 8.32 2.12 14.33
CA SER A 96 9.32 2.38 15.36
C SER A 96 8.67 3.09 16.55
N GLY A 97 8.73 2.50 17.74
CA GLY A 97 8.05 3.03 18.93
C GLY A 97 6.53 2.84 18.92
N GLY A 98 6.00 1.96 18.05
CA GLY A 98 4.57 1.67 17.93
C GLY A 98 3.94 0.99 19.16
N PRO A 99 2.64 0.64 19.09
CA PRO A 99 1.78 0.68 17.89
C PRO A 99 1.41 2.08 17.41
N THR A 100 1.12 2.24 16.12
CA THR A 100 0.70 3.51 15.50
C THR A 100 -0.41 3.24 14.48
N SER A 101 -1.48 4.03 14.56
CA SER A 101 -2.60 3.96 13.61
C SER A 101 -2.59 5.16 12.68
N GLY A 102 -3.01 4.95 11.43
CA GLY A 102 -3.05 5.99 10.41
C GLY A 102 -3.55 5.43 9.09
N ASP A 103 -3.55 6.27 8.06
CA ASP A 103 -3.86 5.84 6.70
C ASP A 103 -2.60 5.27 6.03
N LEU A 104 -2.64 3.99 5.68
CA LEU A 104 -1.48 3.25 5.17
C LEU A 104 -1.49 3.22 3.65
N ILE A 105 -0.44 3.80 3.06
CA ILE A 105 -0.18 3.74 1.63
C ILE A 105 1.04 2.86 1.39
N LEU A 106 0.91 1.89 0.51
CA LEU A 106 2.04 1.13 -0.03
C LEU A 106 2.44 1.68 -1.39
N ALA A 107 3.73 1.82 -1.61
CA ALA A 107 4.31 2.14 -2.91
C ALA A 107 5.28 1.04 -3.35
N PHE A 108 5.08 0.53 -4.55
CA PHE A 108 5.94 -0.45 -5.21
C PHE A 108 6.75 0.27 -6.27
N LEU A 109 8.07 0.19 -6.14
CA LEU A 109 9.01 0.71 -7.12
C LEU A 109 9.44 -0.45 -8.00
N THR A 110 9.07 -0.44 -9.27
CA THR A 110 9.54 -1.43 -10.25
C THR A 110 10.44 -0.74 -11.26
N PRO A 111 11.54 -1.38 -11.73
CA PRO A 111 12.36 -0.78 -12.79
C PRO A 111 11.51 -0.31 -13.98
N GLU A 112 11.81 0.88 -14.50
CA GLU A 112 11.04 1.48 -15.61
C GLU A 112 10.97 0.51 -16.80
N THR A 113 9.76 0.32 -17.32
CA THR A 113 9.54 -0.31 -18.62
C THR A 113 8.84 0.65 -19.57
N THR A 114 9.12 0.55 -20.87
CA THR A 114 8.41 1.34 -21.88
C THR A 114 7.66 0.40 -22.83
N PRO A 115 6.30 0.38 -22.80
CA PRO A 115 5.41 1.11 -21.89
C PRO A 115 5.48 0.59 -20.44
N PRO A 116 4.98 1.36 -19.45
CA PRO A 116 4.92 0.90 -18.07
C PRO A 116 4.17 -0.44 -17.98
N SER A 117 4.68 -1.33 -17.15
CA SER A 117 4.12 -2.67 -16.97
C SER A 117 2.70 -2.62 -16.39
N ALA A 118 1.96 -3.74 -16.49
CA ALA A 118 0.66 -3.84 -15.84
C ALA A 118 0.82 -3.66 -14.32
N ALA A 119 -0.08 -2.90 -13.71
CA ALA A 119 0.00 -2.62 -12.29
C ALA A 119 -0.06 -3.91 -11.46
N PRO A 120 0.85 -4.12 -10.48
CA PRO A 120 0.79 -5.28 -9.62
C PRO A 120 -0.50 -5.28 -8.80
N THR A 121 -1.03 -6.46 -8.51
CA THR A 121 -2.15 -6.64 -7.59
C THR A 121 -1.63 -7.19 -6.27
N ILE A 122 -2.11 -6.62 -5.17
CA ILE A 122 -1.72 -7.00 -3.80
C ILE A 122 -2.88 -7.79 -3.20
N GLY A 123 -2.59 -8.98 -2.67
CA GLY A 123 -3.45 -9.71 -1.76
C GLY A 123 -3.18 -9.27 -0.32
N ILE A 124 -4.23 -9.06 0.48
CA ILE A 124 -4.10 -8.73 1.90
C ILE A 124 -4.62 -9.93 2.68
N THR A 125 -3.71 -10.67 3.31
CA THR A 125 -4.04 -11.97 3.91
C THR A 125 -4.20 -11.93 5.42
N GLN A 126 -3.74 -10.88 6.10
CA GLN A 126 -4.10 -10.62 7.48
C GLN A 126 -4.23 -9.12 7.70
N ALA A 127 -5.39 -8.50 7.47
CA ALA A 127 -5.67 -7.23 8.12
C ALA A 127 -6.15 -7.57 9.53
N ALA A 128 -5.67 -6.86 10.56
CA ALA A 128 -6.13 -7.03 11.95
C ALA A 128 -7.65 -6.83 12.16
N LYS A 129 -8.44 -6.60 11.10
CA LYS A 129 -9.90 -6.37 11.11
C LYS A 129 -10.66 -6.83 9.83
N GLY A 130 -10.42 -8.04 9.32
CA GLY A 130 -11.43 -8.69 8.44
C GLY A 130 -10.94 -9.25 7.12
N THR A 131 -11.91 -9.79 6.39
CA THR A 131 -11.86 -10.67 5.20
C THR A 131 -10.71 -10.36 4.23
N PRO A 132 -10.03 -11.40 3.70
CA PRO A 132 -9.03 -11.23 2.66
C PRO A 132 -9.57 -10.34 1.53
N SER A 133 -8.83 -9.27 1.23
CA SER A 133 -9.17 -8.34 0.16
C SER A 133 -7.99 -8.24 -0.80
N SER A 134 -8.30 -8.08 -2.07
CA SER A 134 -7.29 -7.75 -3.09
C SER A 134 -7.41 -6.28 -3.42
N ILE A 135 -6.30 -5.56 -3.39
CA ILE A 135 -6.22 -4.17 -3.84
C ILE A 135 -5.31 -4.14 -5.07
N THR A 136 -5.85 -3.65 -6.17
CA THR A 136 -5.08 -3.39 -7.37
C THR A 136 -4.36 -2.06 -7.18
N THR A 137 -3.04 -2.04 -7.41
CA THR A 137 -2.29 -0.79 -7.37
C THR A 137 -2.61 0.07 -8.58
N THR A 138 -2.36 1.37 -8.46
CA THR A 138 -2.45 2.31 -9.58
C THR A 138 -1.08 2.93 -9.84
N LEU A 139 -0.76 3.16 -11.11
CA LEU A 139 0.45 3.88 -11.48
C LEU A 139 0.34 5.32 -10.96
N ALA A 140 1.27 5.74 -10.11
CA ALA A 140 1.21 7.03 -9.43
C ALA A 140 1.32 8.20 -10.41
N LYS A 141 2.20 8.09 -11.41
CA LYS A 141 2.41 9.08 -12.46
C LYS A 141 2.79 8.41 -13.79
N PRO A 142 2.51 9.04 -14.94
CA PRO A 142 2.80 8.45 -16.25
C PRO A 142 4.29 8.42 -16.64
N PHE A 143 5.20 8.83 -15.74
CA PHE A 143 6.65 8.86 -15.98
C PHE A 143 7.39 8.35 -14.74
N ALA A 144 8.50 7.64 -14.97
CA ALA A 144 9.29 7.06 -13.90
C ALA A 144 9.87 8.09 -12.92
N TRP A 145 10.03 7.67 -11.67
CA TRP A 145 10.76 8.39 -10.65
C TRP A 145 12.27 8.25 -10.88
N THR A 146 12.92 9.36 -11.23
CA THR A 146 14.31 9.41 -11.67
C THR A 146 15.22 10.28 -10.82
N ARG A 147 14.67 11.05 -9.87
CA ARG A 147 15.44 12.02 -9.07
C ARG A 147 14.70 12.47 -7.82
N ARG A 148 15.46 13.07 -6.90
CA ARG A 148 14.99 13.68 -5.65
C ARG A 148 14.36 12.64 -4.71
N ASP A 149 13.47 13.08 -3.84
CA ASP A 149 12.80 12.30 -2.81
C ASP A 149 11.50 11.69 -3.32
N LEU A 150 11.21 10.45 -2.91
CA LEU A 150 10.02 9.70 -3.31
C LEU A 150 8.74 10.36 -2.80
N ALA A 151 8.72 10.90 -1.57
CA ALA A 151 7.55 11.55 -1.02
C ALA A 151 7.19 12.82 -1.80
N SER A 152 8.18 13.57 -2.28
CA SER A 152 7.93 14.69 -3.21
C SER A 152 7.41 14.23 -4.57
N TYR A 153 7.89 13.10 -5.07
CA TYR A 153 7.36 12.51 -6.30
C TYR A 153 5.89 12.07 -6.13
N LEU A 154 5.51 11.53 -4.98
CA LEU A 154 4.15 11.08 -4.68
C LEU A 154 3.21 12.19 -4.19
N GLY A 155 3.75 13.33 -3.72
CA GLY A 155 2.96 14.41 -3.12
C GLY A 155 2.75 14.28 -1.60
N TYR A 156 3.46 13.37 -0.93
CA TYR A 156 3.39 13.10 0.52
C TYR A 156 4.39 13.92 1.33
N THR A 157 4.62 15.18 0.97
CA THR A 157 5.62 16.03 1.65
C THR A 157 4.96 16.86 2.76
N PRO A 158 5.53 16.92 3.98
CA PRO A 158 6.77 16.26 4.43
C PRO A 158 6.58 14.79 4.85
N ALA A 159 7.54 13.93 4.52
CA ALA A 159 7.62 12.55 5.00
C ALA A 159 8.98 12.29 5.67
N HIS A 160 8.99 11.49 6.74
CA HIS A 160 10.22 11.15 7.44
C HIS A 160 10.29 9.67 7.84
N PRO A 161 11.46 9.02 7.67
CA PRO A 161 12.70 9.55 7.09
C PRO A 161 12.59 9.76 5.57
N ASN A 162 13.54 10.52 4.99
CA ASN A 162 13.55 10.81 3.56
C ASN A 162 13.96 9.58 2.75
N ASN A 163 13.36 9.43 1.56
CA ASN A 163 13.63 8.37 0.61
C ASN A 163 14.18 8.96 -0.71
N PRO A 164 15.44 9.44 -0.74
CA PRO A 164 16.06 9.92 -1.97
C PRO A 164 16.33 8.75 -2.91
N ILE A 165 16.28 8.98 -4.24
CA ILE A 165 16.52 7.91 -5.23
C ILE A 165 17.88 7.21 -5.06
N GLY A 166 18.90 7.93 -4.57
CA GLY A 166 20.23 7.37 -4.31
C GLY A 166 20.29 6.37 -3.16
N ALA A 167 19.21 6.18 -2.41
CA ALA A 167 19.10 5.16 -1.36
C ALA A 167 18.59 3.80 -1.88
N PHE A 168 18.26 3.72 -3.16
CA PHE A 168 17.79 2.50 -3.85
C PHE A 168 18.82 2.10 -4.91
N LYS A 169 18.77 0.83 -5.34
CA LYS A 169 19.63 0.34 -6.43
C LYS A 169 19.47 1.23 -7.67
N SER A 170 20.59 1.59 -8.30
CA SER A 170 20.52 2.31 -9.57
C SER A 170 20.02 1.39 -10.68
N VAL A 171 18.96 1.81 -11.36
CA VAL A 171 18.40 1.14 -12.55
C VAL A 171 18.32 2.15 -13.70
N SER A 172 18.54 1.67 -14.93
CA SER A 172 18.44 2.51 -16.12
C SER A 172 16.99 2.94 -16.33
N GLY A 173 16.71 4.25 -16.31
CA GLY A 173 15.35 4.79 -16.47
C GLY A 173 14.62 5.13 -15.16
N GLY A 174 15.14 4.66 -14.02
CA GLY A 174 14.48 4.87 -12.72
C GLY A 174 13.34 3.89 -12.48
N TYR A 175 12.33 4.32 -11.72
CA TYR A 175 11.28 3.45 -11.22
C TYR A 175 9.89 3.87 -11.67
N ASP A 176 9.12 2.95 -12.25
CA ASP A 176 7.66 3.07 -12.27
C ASP A 176 7.15 2.85 -10.83
N VAL A 177 6.32 3.77 -10.34
CA VAL A 177 5.83 3.73 -8.95
C VAL A 177 4.34 3.44 -8.95
N TYR A 178 3.97 2.30 -8.35
CA TYR A 178 2.60 1.87 -8.19
C TYR A 178 2.17 2.02 -6.74
N VAL A 179 1.02 2.64 -6.50
CA VAL A 179 0.52 2.91 -5.15
C VAL A 179 -0.77 2.14 -4.86
N ALA A 180 -0.92 1.72 -3.62
CA ALA A 180 -2.17 1.23 -3.06
C ALA A 180 -2.46 1.98 -1.76
N ASP A 181 -3.68 2.49 -1.64
CA ASP A 181 -4.22 3.05 -0.42
C ASP A 181 -5.02 1.94 0.29
N LEU A 182 -4.62 1.60 1.52
CA LEU A 182 -5.21 0.54 2.32
C LEU A 182 -6.15 1.09 3.40
N GLY A 183 -6.37 2.40 3.42
CA GLY A 183 -7.13 3.08 4.44
C GLY A 183 -6.49 2.97 5.83
N SER A 184 -7.34 3.13 6.84
CA SER A 184 -6.90 3.11 8.24
C SER A 184 -6.38 1.74 8.68
N GLN A 185 -5.09 1.68 8.97
CA GLN A 185 -4.39 0.50 9.49
C GLN A 185 -3.72 0.82 10.83
N THR A 186 -3.42 -0.23 11.60
CA THR A 186 -2.59 -0.13 12.80
C THR A 186 -1.33 -0.95 12.62
N LEU A 187 -0.19 -0.28 12.56
CA LEU A 187 1.12 -0.90 12.50
C LEU A 187 1.61 -1.13 13.92
N GLN A 188 2.00 -2.36 14.22
CA GLN A 188 2.48 -2.75 15.54
C GLN A 188 3.92 -2.32 15.77
N SER A 189 4.41 -2.45 17.00
CA SER A 189 5.84 -2.37 17.29
C SER A 189 6.57 -3.59 16.72
N GLN A 190 7.90 -3.51 16.60
CA GLN A 190 8.73 -4.62 16.09
C GLN A 190 8.48 -5.94 16.84
N ALA A 191 8.38 -5.89 18.17
CA ALA A 191 8.17 -7.07 19.00
C ALA A 191 6.81 -7.76 18.76
N GLN A 192 5.87 -7.09 18.10
CA GLN A 192 4.52 -7.57 17.81
C GLN A 192 4.20 -7.42 16.30
N ALA A 193 5.22 -7.34 15.44
CA ALA A 193 5.06 -7.01 14.02
C ALA A 193 4.08 -7.95 13.30
N THR A 194 4.08 -9.24 13.66
CA THR A 194 3.20 -10.28 13.12
C THR A 194 1.74 -10.15 13.55
N ASN A 195 1.41 -9.28 14.51
CA ASN A 195 0.02 -8.99 14.89
C ASN A 195 -0.57 -7.84 14.08
N GLY A 196 0.23 -7.20 13.21
CA GLY A 196 -0.18 -6.15 12.29
C GLY A 196 -0.61 -6.69 10.92
N PRO A 197 -0.77 -5.80 9.92
CA PRO A 197 -1.19 -6.23 8.61
C PRO A 197 -0.11 -7.04 7.87
N LEU A 198 -0.51 -8.17 7.26
CA LEU A 198 0.31 -8.95 6.33
C LEU A 198 -0.20 -8.86 4.89
N PHE A 199 0.74 -8.70 3.98
CA PHE A 199 0.57 -8.49 2.55
C PHE A 199 1.21 -9.64 1.79
N THR A 200 0.50 -10.12 0.77
CA THR A 200 1.01 -11.07 -0.24
C THR A 200 0.88 -10.42 -1.60
N LEU A 201 1.82 -10.66 -2.51
CA LEU A 201 1.64 -10.23 -3.89
C LEU A 201 0.97 -11.36 -4.67
N THR A 202 -0.06 -11.04 -5.45
CA THR A 202 -0.73 -12.06 -6.29
C THR A 202 0.10 -12.38 -7.53
N ALA A 203 1.08 -11.56 -7.85
CA ALA A 203 2.05 -11.75 -8.91
C ALA A 203 3.46 -11.39 -8.43
N ALA A 204 4.47 -12.05 -9.01
CA ALA A 204 5.85 -11.71 -8.76
C ALA A 204 6.20 -10.32 -9.33
N LEU A 205 7.06 -9.58 -8.63
CA LEU A 205 7.60 -8.32 -9.12
C LEU A 205 8.89 -8.56 -9.91
N PRO A 206 9.27 -7.66 -10.84
CA PRO A 206 10.59 -7.70 -11.46
C PRO A 206 11.72 -7.66 -10.41
N GLU A 207 12.87 -8.24 -10.75
CA GLU A 207 14.09 -8.05 -9.96
C GLU A 207 14.41 -6.55 -9.82
N TYR A 208 15.04 -6.17 -8.71
CA TYR A 208 15.31 -4.78 -8.36
C TYR A 208 14.10 -3.94 -7.98
N SER A 209 12.96 -4.59 -7.72
CA SER A 209 11.79 -3.89 -7.20
C SER A 209 11.87 -3.67 -5.70
N TYR A 210 11.14 -2.68 -5.21
CA TYR A 210 11.04 -2.36 -3.78
C TYR A 210 9.59 -2.21 -3.35
N ALA A 211 9.30 -2.55 -2.10
CA ALA A 211 8.08 -2.13 -1.41
C ALA A 211 8.42 -1.18 -0.27
N VAL A 212 7.76 -0.02 -0.26
CA VAL A 212 7.86 0.98 0.80
C VAL A 212 6.45 1.36 1.26
N ALA A 213 6.35 1.81 2.50
CA ALA A 213 5.11 2.29 3.11
C ALA A 213 5.22 3.76 3.53
N PHE A 214 4.08 4.45 3.47
CA PHE A 214 3.82 5.74 4.07
C PHE A 214 2.60 5.60 4.99
N LEU A 215 2.63 6.27 6.14
CA LEU A 215 1.54 6.30 7.10
C LEU A 215 1.17 7.75 7.39
N ALA A 216 -0.01 8.18 6.94
CA ALA A 216 -0.56 9.49 7.26
C ALA A 216 -1.28 9.44 8.61
N SER A 217 -1.22 10.52 9.41
CA SER A 217 -1.92 10.59 10.70
C SER A 217 -3.44 10.69 10.57
N THR A 218 -3.94 11.00 9.37
CA THR A 218 -5.36 11.17 9.02
C THR A 218 -5.63 10.50 7.68
N PRO A 219 -6.89 10.19 7.35
CA PRO A 219 -7.26 9.70 6.03
C PRO A 219 -6.70 10.58 4.90
N LEU A 220 -6.30 9.97 3.78
CA LEU A 220 -5.68 10.66 2.65
C LEU A 220 -6.61 11.71 2.04
N SER A 221 -7.93 11.47 2.07
CA SER A 221 -8.96 12.42 1.65
C SER A 221 -8.96 13.73 2.44
N ASP A 222 -8.48 13.68 3.68
CA ASP A 222 -8.51 14.78 4.64
C ASP A 222 -7.13 15.40 4.85
N CYS A 223 -6.11 14.87 4.16
CA CYS A 223 -4.74 15.37 4.26
C CYS A 223 -4.65 16.79 3.71
N GLN A 224 -4.32 17.73 4.59
CA GLN A 224 -4.06 19.12 4.24
C GLN A 224 -2.58 19.32 3.86
N SER A 225 -2.28 20.45 3.22
CA SER A 225 -0.90 20.87 2.99
C SER A 225 -0.14 20.92 4.32
N GLY A 226 1.00 20.22 4.40
CA GLY A 226 1.79 20.11 5.63
C GLY A 226 1.47 18.89 6.51
N THR A 227 0.58 18.00 6.08
CA THR A 227 0.40 16.70 6.76
C THR A 227 1.71 15.94 6.77
N ALA A 228 2.19 15.56 7.95
CA ALA A 228 3.41 14.78 8.10
C ALA A 228 3.13 13.29 7.90
N TYR A 229 3.98 12.63 7.13
CA TYR A 229 3.90 11.20 6.87
C TYR A 229 5.03 10.46 7.61
N GLY A 230 4.69 9.32 8.21
CA GLY A 230 5.69 8.33 8.61
C GLY A 230 6.10 7.55 7.38
N ALA A 231 7.38 7.54 7.05
CA ALA A 231 7.88 6.82 5.89
C ALA A 231 8.71 5.62 6.32
N THR A 232 8.97 4.75 5.36
CA THR A 232 9.86 3.61 5.57
C THR A 232 11.31 4.09 5.62
N ALA A 233 12.08 3.64 6.59
CA ALA A 233 13.53 3.81 6.55
C ALA A 233 14.08 3.20 5.26
N ASN A 234 15.09 3.82 4.64
CA ASN A 234 15.72 3.24 3.45
C ASN A 234 16.22 1.81 3.73
N SER A 235 16.80 1.61 4.92
CA SER A 235 17.22 0.30 5.43
C SER A 235 16.07 -0.69 5.57
N GLY A 236 14.89 -0.19 5.94
CA GLY A 236 13.66 -0.97 6.09
C GLY A 236 12.84 -1.12 4.81
N ALA A 237 13.27 -0.59 3.66
CA ALA A 237 12.60 -0.82 2.38
C ALA A 237 12.78 -2.29 1.96
N LEU A 238 11.68 -2.98 1.65
CA LEU A 238 11.74 -4.37 1.21
C LEU A 238 12.29 -4.41 -0.21
N TYR A 239 13.42 -5.07 -0.42
CA TYR A 239 14.10 -5.21 -1.70
C TYR A 239 13.91 -6.62 -2.26
N ILE A 240 13.38 -6.70 -3.47
CA ILE A 240 13.17 -7.97 -4.18
C ILE A 240 14.45 -8.33 -4.94
N ASP A 241 15.25 -9.21 -4.33
CA ASP A 241 16.49 -9.77 -4.89
C ASP A 241 16.27 -11.17 -5.50
N GLY A 242 15.07 -11.72 -5.31
CA GLY A 242 14.67 -13.02 -5.83
C GLY A 242 14.11 -12.95 -7.25
N LYS A 243 14.54 -13.90 -8.10
CA LYS A 243 13.83 -14.16 -9.36
C LYS A 243 12.40 -14.62 -9.06
N PRO A 244 11.41 -14.28 -9.90
CA PRO A 244 10.07 -14.84 -9.80
C PRO A 244 10.15 -16.35 -9.63
N SER A 245 9.59 -16.89 -8.54
CA SER A 245 9.48 -18.33 -8.42
C SER A 245 8.54 -18.78 -9.53
N THR A 246 9.06 -19.46 -10.55
CA THR A 246 8.17 -20.16 -11.47
C THR A 246 7.39 -21.15 -10.62
N PRO A 247 6.04 -21.16 -10.67
CA PRO A 247 5.27 -22.19 -9.99
C PRO A 247 5.86 -23.52 -10.43
N VAL A 248 6.52 -24.23 -9.52
CA VAL A 248 6.91 -25.61 -9.78
C VAL A 248 5.58 -26.31 -9.94
N PRO A 249 5.26 -26.91 -11.12
CA PRO A 249 3.99 -27.57 -11.29
C PRO A 249 3.81 -28.57 -10.16
N GLU A 250 2.85 -28.29 -9.30
CA GLU A 250 2.52 -29.12 -8.14
C GLU A 250 2.09 -30.54 -8.60
N PRO A 251 2.03 -31.54 -7.70
CA PRO A 251 2.17 -32.98 -7.93
C PRO A 251 1.27 -33.70 -8.93
N GLY A 252 0.50 -33.02 -9.77
CA GLY A 252 -0.24 -33.61 -10.88
C GLY A 252 0.66 -34.50 -11.75
N SER A 253 1.94 -34.16 -11.90
CA SER A 253 2.95 -35.02 -12.55
C SER A 253 3.25 -36.30 -11.77
N LEU A 254 3.25 -36.25 -10.43
CA LEU A 254 3.39 -37.43 -9.57
C LEU A 254 2.11 -38.29 -9.56
N ALA A 255 0.93 -37.66 -9.64
CA ALA A 255 -0.33 -38.38 -9.79
C ALA A 255 -0.43 -39.06 -11.18
N LEU A 256 0.01 -38.39 -12.24
CA LEU A 256 0.12 -38.96 -13.59
C LEU A 256 1.16 -40.07 -13.67
N LEU A 257 2.32 -39.89 -13.03
CA LEU A 257 3.34 -40.94 -12.96
C LEU A 257 2.85 -42.14 -12.13
N GLY A 258 2.18 -41.89 -11.01
CA GLY A 258 1.60 -42.93 -10.16
C GLY A 258 0.50 -43.72 -10.86
N THR A 259 -0.39 -43.04 -11.59
CA THR A 259 -1.43 -43.69 -12.39
C THR A 259 -0.85 -44.46 -13.58
N ALA A 260 0.15 -43.92 -14.27
CA ALA A 260 0.84 -44.62 -15.36
C ALA A 260 1.51 -45.92 -14.88
N LEU A 261 2.20 -45.88 -13.73
CA LEU A 261 2.84 -47.06 -13.13
C LEU A 261 1.81 -48.10 -12.66
N ALA A 262 0.67 -47.67 -12.10
CA ALA A 262 -0.41 -48.57 -11.72
C ALA A 262 -1.03 -49.29 -12.92
N VAL A 263 -1.27 -48.58 -14.03
CA VAL A 263 -1.78 -49.16 -15.29
C VAL A 263 -0.78 -50.16 -15.89
N LEU A 264 0.50 -49.81 -15.94
CA LEU A 264 1.58 -50.70 -16.40
C LEU A 264 1.69 -51.96 -15.53
N GLY A 265 1.58 -51.83 -14.20
CA GLY A 265 1.59 -52.95 -13.28
C GLY A 265 0.42 -53.91 -13.49
N LEU A 266 -0.79 -53.39 -13.70
CA LEU A 266 -1.98 -54.19 -14.00
C LEU A 266 -1.89 -54.89 -15.36
N ALA A 267 -1.38 -54.21 -16.38
CA ALA A 267 -1.16 -54.78 -17.72
C ALA A 267 -0.12 -55.91 -17.69
N ALA A 268 1.00 -55.71 -17.00
CA ALA A 268 2.04 -56.74 -16.83
C ALA A 268 1.52 -57.97 -16.08
N ARG A 269 0.63 -57.79 -15.09
CA ARG A 269 0.03 -58.90 -14.33
C ARG A 269 -0.95 -59.72 -15.17
N ARG A 270 -1.71 -59.10 -16.07
CA ARG A 270 -2.61 -59.82 -17.00
C ARG A 270 -1.84 -60.71 -17.98
N LYS A 271 -0.71 -60.22 -18.52
CA LYS A 271 0.10 -60.99 -19.48
C LYS A 271 0.76 -62.24 -18.90
N ARG A 272 0.96 -62.32 -17.57
CA ARG A 272 1.51 -63.52 -16.90
C ARG A 272 0.48 -64.60 -16.58
N ARG A 273 -0.81 -64.31 -16.77
CA ARG A 273 -1.92 -65.24 -16.48
C ARG A 273 -2.56 -65.84 -17.72
N ALA A 274 -2.20 -65.34 -18.90
CA ALA A 274 -2.51 -65.94 -20.20
C ALA A 274 -1.27 -66.72 -20.67
#